data_AF-M3UR18-F1
#
_entry.id   AF-M3UR18-F1
#
_cell.length_a   1.000
_cell.length_b   1.000
_cell.length_c   1.000
_cell.angle_alpha   90.00
_cell.angle_beta   90.00
_cell.angle_gamma   90.00
#
_symmetry.space_group_name_H-M   'P 1'
#
loop_
_entity.id
_entity.type
_entity.pdbx_description
1 polymer ?
#
loop_
_entity_poly.entity_id
_entity_poly.type
_entity_poly.pdbx_seq_one_letter_code
_entity_poly.pdbx_strand_id
1 'polypeptide(L)'
;MNSEDSTLKQRKEYYDKSFPVETFYKWITRNKKYSDTRELSFTMFDESYIRYQHFKSSEELKRKLKEKVPIKFDIGAVFDKLLIGVTNTPLLREFVIDIDMDEYNDVRYCCQGTNICEKCWTLLVAAVQVLNYILHEQFGFKHILNVFSGRRGIHIWVCDDSAMEMTDTLRMNVVQYLNLFEAKNTNSLNESYVVIPGRHALFDDSYQILEPLFKKYLQDEQILESSERRSRFIRLIPTSKQSQCEEKEDLTWDYVKRILNDDPKALQRIVFTYLYPRLDINVSMKRNHLLKAPFCIHPATGNICVPIPFNKIIDFDVTRVPTLISVQEEQENKIEIIQNNKMEEEGSCNDSYNEMDQKQKYSYKEFVQFFDSFVNDLKQ
;
A
#
# COMPACT_ATOMS: atom_id res chain seq x y z
N MET A 1 18.22 14.37 28.02
CA MET A 1 18.54 13.86 26.66
C MET A 1 17.56 14.51 25.69
N ASN A 2 18.05 15.20 24.66
CA ASN A 2 17.19 15.86 23.66
C ASN A 2 16.37 14.79 22.92
N SER A 3 15.12 15.10 22.59
CA SER A 3 14.18 14.19 21.88
C SER A 3 14.69 13.71 20.51
N GLU A 4 15.53 14.50 19.85
CA GLU A 4 16.19 14.11 18.59
C GLU A 4 17.25 13.01 18.78
N ASP A 5 18.00 13.08 19.88
CA ASP A 5 19.06 12.11 20.21
C ASP A 5 18.47 10.75 20.58
N SER A 6 17.32 10.74 21.28
CA SER A 6 16.57 9.50 21.56
C SER A 6 16.02 8.87 20.29
N THR A 7 15.49 9.68 19.36
CA THR A 7 14.89 9.20 18.10
C THR A 7 15.94 8.56 17.19
N LEU A 8 17.13 9.16 17.10
CA LEU A 8 18.24 8.61 16.31
C LEU A 8 18.74 7.28 16.90
N LYS A 9 18.86 7.20 18.23
CA LYS A 9 19.24 5.97 18.94
C LYS A 9 18.25 4.84 18.67
N GLN A 10 16.95 5.11 18.77
CA GLN A 10 15.90 4.11 18.52
C GLN A 10 15.93 3.59 17.08
N ARG A 11 16.09 4.47 16.09
CA ARG A 11 16.20 4.08 14.67
C ARG A 11 17.44 3.24 14.39
N LYS A 12 18.57 3.62 15.00
CA LYS A 12 19.82 2.85 14.89
C LYS A 12 19.67 1.45 15.46
N GLU A 13 19.00 1.33 16.59
CA GLU A 13 18.68 0.04 17.21
C GLU A 13 17.74 -0.80 16.35
N TYR A 14 16.70 -0.20 15.78
CA TYR A 14 15.79 -0.89 14.85
C TYR A 14 16.54 -1.48 13.65
N TYR A 15 17.42 -0.72 13.00
CA TYR A 15 18.22 -1.24 11.89
C TYR A 15 19.21 -2.34 12.32
N ASP A 16 19.63 -2.35 13.58
CA ASP A 16 20.57 -3.35 14.11
C ASP A 16 19.87 -4.64 14.55
N LYS A 17 18.69 -4.54 15.17
CA LYS A 17 18.04 -5.65 15.87
C LYS A 17 16.73 -6.10 15.24
N SER A 18 16.02 -5.25 14.49
CA SER A 18 14.62 -5.50 14.13
C SER A 18 14.36 -5.52 12.62
N PHE A 19 15.08 -4.72 11.84
CA PHE A 19 14.92 -4.69 10.39
C PHE A 19 15.33 -6.05 9.78
N PRO A 20 14.49 -6.68 8.91
CA PRO A 20 14.74 -8.02 8.37
C PRO A 20 15.76 -8.00 7.23
N VAL A 21 17.00 -7.60 7.54
CA VAL A 21 18.03 -7.25 6.55
C VAL A 21 18.38 -8.42 5.62
N GLU A 22 18.46 -9.64 6.15
CA GLU A 22 18.83 -10.83 5.36
C GLU A 22 17.77 -11.11 4.28
N THR A 23 16.51 -11.21 4.69
CA THR A 23 15.38 -11.46 3.79
C THR A 23 15.16 -10.30 2.83
N PHE A 24 15.25 -9.06 3.33
CA PHE A 24 15.13 -7.86 2.50
C PHE A 24 16.21 -7.83 1.41
N TYR A 25 17.46 -8.06 1.79
CA TYR A 25 18.58 -8.08 0.85
C TYR A 25 18.42 -9.18 -0.18
N LYS A 26 18.06 -10.38 0.25
CA LYS A 26 17.76 -11.54 -0.60
C LYS A 26 16.66 -11.23 -1.62
N TRP A 27 15.60 -10.54 -1.22
CA TRP A 27 14.51 -10.13 -2.10
C TRP A 27 14.98 -9.17 -3.21
N ILE A 28 15.51 -8.01 -2.82
CA ILE A 28 15.82 -6.94 -3.79
C ILE A 28 16.95 -7.29 -4.75
N THR A 29 17.88 -8.16 -4.32
CA THR A 29 19.02 -8.60 -5.14
C THR A 29 18.75 -9.88 -5.92
N ARG A 30 17.55 -10.48 -5.81
CA ARG A 30 17.25 -11.82 -6.33
C ARG A 30 18.31 -12.84 -5.92
N ASN A 31 18.45 -12.99 -4.61
CA ASN A 31 19.40 -13.88 -3.97
C ASN A 31 20.84 -13.63 -4.43
N LYS A 32 21.31 -12.37 -4.28
CA LYS A 32 22.65 -11.90 -4.62
C LYS A 32 22.96 -11.77 -6.13
N LYS A 33 22.04 -12.14 -7.02
CA LYS A 33 22.22 -12.02 -8.48
C LYS A 33 22.50 -10.57 -8.91
N TYR A 34 21.91 -9.59 -8.23
CA TYR A 34 21.97 -8.17 -8.59
C TYR A 34 22.61 -7.29 -7.50
N SER A 35 23.51 -7.86 -6.68
CA SER A 35 24.16 -7.15 -5.57
C SER A 35 24.94 -5.89 -6.00
N ASP A 36 25.61 -5.95 -7.15
CA ASP A 36 26.43 -4.85 -7.66
C ASP A 36 25.65 -3.85 -8.53
N THR A 37 24.40 -4.15 -8.85
CA THR A 37 23.62 -3.40 -9.86
C THR A 37 22.26 -2.93 -9.38
N ARG A 38 21.77 -3.40 -8.23
CA ARG A 38 20.54 -2.90 -7.60
C ARG A 38 20.79 -1.57 -6.91
N GLU A 39 20.09 -0.53 -7.35
CA GLU A 39 20.11 0.77 -6.68
C GLU A 39 19.24 0.78 -5.42
N LEU A 40 19.80 1.36 -4.36
CA LEU A 40 19.09 1.96 -3.24
C LEU A 40 19.42 3.45 -3.16
N SER A 41 18.51 4.25 -2.62
CA SER A 41 18.76 5.65 -2.26
C SER A 41 18.47 5.92 -0.80
N PHE A 42 19.23 6.79 -0.16
CA PHE A 42 19.03 7.21 1.22
C PHE A 42 18.60 8.67 1.28
N THR A 43 17.53 8.95 2.02
CA THR A 43 17.18 10.31 2.47
C THR A 43 17.62 10.46 3.92
N MET A 44 18.45 11.47 4.18
CA MET A 44 19.06 11.72 5.48
C MET A 44 18.30 12.80 6.26
N PHE A 45 18.67 13.02 7.54
CA PHE A 45 18.04 14.04 8.40
C PHE A 45 18.36 15.47 8.01
N ASP A 46 19.49 15.69 7.35
CA ASP A 46 19.88 16.98 6.75
C ASP A 46 19.27 17.19 5.36
N GLU A 47 18.23 16.41 5.02
CA GLU A 47 17.56 16.37 3.72
C GLU A 47 18.47 15.98 2.54
N SER A 48 19.72 15.56 2.80
CA SER A 48 20.59 15.07 1.74
C SER A 48 20.02 13.79 1.13
N TYR A 49 20.09 13.72 -0.20
CA TYR A 49 19.58 12.61 -0.98
C TYR A 49 20.71 11.89 -1.71
N ILE A 50 21.01 10.68 -1.27
CA ILE A 50 22.15 9.90 -1.73
C ILE A 50 21.64 8.76 -2.61
N ARG A 51 21.88 8.85 -3.93
CA ARG A 51 21.47 7.83 -4.91
C ARG A 51 22.58 6.84 -5.25
N TYR A 52 22.22 5.85 -6.07
CA TYR A 52 23.15 4.87 -6.66
C TYR A 52 23.96 4.10 -5.61
N GLN A 53 23.39 3.89 -4.43
CA GLN A 53 23.97 3.00 -3.43
C GLN A 53 23.69 1.55 -3.83
N HIS A 54 24.65 0.67 -3.61
CA HIS A 54 24.49 -0.78 -3.75
C HIS A 54 25.36 -1.48 -2.70
N PHE A 55 25.07 -2.75 -2.42
CA PHE A 55 25.68 -3.48 -1.33
C PHE A 55 26.00 -4.91 -1.75
N LYS A 56 27.22 -5.36 -1.46
CA LYS A 56 27.72 -6.69 -1.83
C LYS A 56 27.21 -7.81 -0.93
N SER A 57 26.74 -7.47 0.26
CA SER A 57 26.11 -8.42 1.18
C SER A 57 25.06 -7.76 2.08
N SER A 58 24.26 -8.60 2.73
CA SER A 58 23.30 -8.20 3.76
C SER A 58 24.00 -7.59 4.97
N GLU A 59 25.18 -8.08 5.35
CA GLU A 59 25.99 -7.52 6.43
C GLU A 59 26.50 -6.11 6.08
N GLU A 60 26.89 -5.88 4.83
CA GLU A 60 27.28 -4.55 4.36
C GLU A 60 26.09 -3.57 4.41
N LEU A 61 24.93 -3.99 3.91
CA LEU A 61 23.69 -3.22 4.00
C LEU A 61 23.35 -2.89 5.45
N LYS A 62 23.37 -3.88 6.35
CA LYS A 62 23.09 -3.70 7.79
C LYS A 62 24.02 -2.66 8.40
N ARG A 63 25.33 -2.82 8.17
CA ARG A 63 26.36 -1.90 8.68
C ARG A 63 26.10 -0.48 8.19
N LYS A 64 25.75 -0.31 6.91
CA LYS A 64 25.50 1.01 6.31
C LYS A 64 24.20 1.65 6.80
N LEU A 65 23.13 0.89 6.97
CA LEU A 65 21.89 1.39 7.60
C LEU A 65 22.14 1.85 9.05
N LYS A 66 22.94 1.11 9.82
CA LYS A 66 23.32 1.47 11.19
C LYS A 66 24.27 2.68 11.27
N GLU A 67 25.14 2.85 10.28
CA GLU A 67 26.08 3.97 10.17
C GLU A 67 25.36 5.27 9.77
N LYS A 68 24.50 5.19 8.76
CA LYS A 68 23.82 6.36 8.17
C LYS A 68 22.49 6.71 8.83
N VAL A 69 21.77 5.71 9.36
CA VAL A 69 20.46 5.87 10.00
C VAL A 69 19.50 6.73 9.15
N PRO A 70 19.25 6.37 7.87
CA PRO A 70 18.49 7.21 6.96
C PRO A 70 17.04 7.40 7.43
N ILE A 71 16.46 8.60 7.21
CA ILE A 71 15.04 8.89 7.43
C ILE A 71 14.17 7.88 6.67
N LYS A 72 14.48 7.69 5.39
CA LYS A 72 13.88 6.66 4.56
C LYS A 72 14.92 6.20 3.55
N PHE A 73 14.67 5.03 2.97
CA PHE A 73 15.39 4.61 1.80
C PHE A 73 14.44 4.02 0.78
N ASP A 74 14.78 4.21 -0.48
CA ASP A 74 13.96 3.82 -1.61
C ASP A 74 14.70 2.77 -2.45
N ILE A 75 13.94 1.90 -3.11
CA ILE A 75 14.45 0.85 -3.99
C ILE A 75 14.33 1.33 -5.43
N GLY A 76 15.44 1.23 -6.17
CA GLY A 76 15.52 1.57 -7.59
C GLY A 76 15.69 0.38 -8.49
N ALA A 77 16.07 0.64 -9.73
CA ALA A 77 16.24 -0.40 -10.73
C ALA A 77 17.48 -1.28 -10.45
N VAL A 78 17.49 -2.43 -11.11
CA VAL A 78 18.73 -3.13 -11.48
C VAL A 78 19.24 -2.50 -12.76
N PHE A 79 20.48 -2.04 -12.75
CA PHE A 79 21.14 -1.42 -13.89
C PHE A 79 22.03 -2.41 -14.65
N ASP A 80 22.44 -2.04 -15.86
CA ASP A 80 23.50 -2.72 -16.62
C ASP A 80 24.85 -2.63 -15.91
N LYS A 81 25.12 -1.45 -15.37
CA LYS A 81 26.22 -1.09 -14.48
C LYS A 81 25.69 -0.02 -13.53
N LEU A 82 26.20 -0.01 -12.31
CA LEU A 82 25.78 0.99 -11.33
C LEU A 82 27.01 1.76 -10.86
N LEU A 83 27.30 2.85 -11.56
CA LEU A 83 28.47 3.68 -11.32
C LEU A 83 28.04 5.11 -11.00
N ILE A 84 28.66 5.69 -9.97
CA ILE A 84 28.41 7.08 -9.57
C ILE A 84 28.94 8.01 -10.65
N GLY A 85 28.14 9.01 -11.04
CA GLY A 85 28.54 10.04 -12.01
C GLY A 85 28.56 9.59 -13.47
N VAL A 86 28.09 8.38 -13.77
CA VAL A 86 28.01 7.82 -15.14
C VAL A 86 26.55 7.59 -15.51
N THR A 87 26.24 7.63 -16.81
CA THR A 87 24.94 7.18 -17.33
C THR A 87 24.77 5.68 -17.08
N ASN A 88 23.81 5.34 -16.23
CA ASN A 88 23.41 3.96 -15.92
C ASN A 88 22.08 3.66 -16.63
N THR A 89 21.96 2.48 -17.26
CA THR A 89 20.75 2.08 -17.99
C THR A 89 19.91 1.10 -17.15
N PRO A 90 18.67 1.46 -16.77
CA PRO A 90 17.79 0.55 -16.04
C PRO A 90 17.43 -0.66 -16.90
N LEU A 91 17.72 -1.86 -16.40
CA LEU A 91 17.39 -3.12 -17.07
C LEU A 91 16.13 -3.75 -16.49
N LEU A 92 16.09 -3.90 -15.17
CA LEU A 92 15.01 -4.60 -14.49
C LEU A 92 14.51 -3.78 -13.31
N ARG A 93 13.22 -3.87 -13.02
CA ARG A 93 12.66 -3.40 -11.75
C ARG A 93 11.28 -3.98 -11.58
N GLU A 94 10.91 -4.33 -10.37
CA GLU A 94 9.53 -4.65 -9.99
C GLU A 94 8.52 -3.68 -10.63
N PHE A 95 7.38 -4.18 -11.12
CA PHE A 95 6.29 -3.30 -11.52
C PHE A 95 5.59 -2.81 -10.26
N VAL A 96 5.61 -1.50 -10.05
CA VAL A 96 5.11 -0.91 -8.81
C VAL A 96 3.89 -0.05 -9.09
N ILE A 97 2.94 -0.07 -8.16
CA ILE A 97 1.78 0.81 -8.17
C ILE A 97 1.73 1.52 -6.81
N ASP A 98 1.54 2.84 -6.83
CA ASP A 98 1.34 3.65 -5.63
C ASP A 98 -0.09 4.20 -5.61
N ILE A 99 -0.75 4.00 -4.48
CA ILE A 99 -2.11 4.43 -4.21
C ILE A 99 -2.07 5.24 -2.92
N ASP A 100 -2.29 6.55 -3.01
CA ASP A 100 -2.39 7.44 -1.85
C ASP A 100 -3.85 7.87 -1.65
N MET A 101 -4.24 8.04 -0.38
CA MET A 101 -5.56 8.54 -0.01
C MET A 101 -5.88 9.92 -0.61
N ASP A 102 -4.87 10.75 -0.90
CA ASP A 102 -5.08 12.07 -1.48
C ASP A 102 -5.78 12.03 -2.84
N GLU A 103 -5.57 10.97 -3.61
CA GLU A 103 -6.22 10.78 -4.90
C GLU A 103 -7.74 10.65 -4.76
N TYR A 104 -8.25 10.40 -3.55
CA TYR A 104 -9.67 10.22 -3.26
C TYR A 104 -10.30 11.40 -2.50
N ASN A 105 -9.59 12.52 -2.33
CA ASN A 105 -10.05 13.64 -1.50
C ASN A 105 -11.42 14.21 -1.92
N ASP A 106 -11.79 14.14 -3.19
CA ASP A 106 -13.11 14.55 -3.67
C ASP A 106 -14.24 13.59 -3.23
N VAL A 107 -13.95 12.30 -3.05
CA VAL A 107 -14.90 11.25 -2.62
C VAL A 107 -14.63 10.80 -1.19
N ARG A 108 -13.94 11.62 -0.40
CA ARG A 108 -13.57 11.31 0.97
C ARG A 108 -14.09 12.40 1.89
N TYR A 109 -15.04 12.06 2.75
CA TYR A 109 -15.76 13.05 3.53
C TYR A 109 -15.53 12.93 5.04
N CYS A 110 -15.10 11.76 5.53
CA CYS A 110 -14.89 11.52 6.96
C CYS A 110 -13.62 12.17 7.53
N CYS A 111 -12.67 12.57 6.68
CA CYS A 111 -11.34 13.03 7.09
C CYS A 111 -10.81 14.08 6.12
N GLN A 112 -9.89 14.92 6.60
CA GLN A 112 -9.25 16.00 5.84
C GLN A 112 -7.73 15.91 5.94
N GLY A 113 -7.03 16.35 4.89
CA GLY A 113 -5.57 16.37 4.84
C GLY A 113 -4.94 15.00 5.09
N THR A 114 -4.00 14.95 6.03
CA THR A 114 -3.15 13.78 6.27
C THR A 114 -3.75 12.73 7.20
N ASN A 115 -4.83 13.05 7.91
CA ASN A 115 -5.53 12.12 8.80
C ASN A 115 -6.07 10.95 7.99
N ILE A 116 -6.33 9.80 8.61
CA ILE A 116 -7.07 8.64 8.05
C ILE A 116 -7.85 7.95 9.16
N CYS A 117 -8.93 7.25 8.80
CA CYS A 117 -9.66 6.37 9.70
C CYS A 117 -10.17 5.13 8.94
N GLU A 118 -10.75 4.18 9.66
CA GLU A 118 -11.28 2.92 9.11
C GLU A 118 -12.31 3.12 7.98
N LYS A 119 -13.07 4.21 8.03
CA LYS A 119 -14.08 4.55 7.02
C LYS A 119 -13.43 4.78 5.65
N CYS A 120 -12.61 5.83 5.54
CA CYS A 120 -11.92 6.15 4.29
C CYS A 120 -10.90 5.08 3.90
N TRP A 121 -10.36 4.29 4.85
CA TRP A 121 -9.46 3.19 4.51
C TRP A 121 -10.10 2.17 3.56
N THR A 122 -11.44 2.03 3.60
CA THR A 122 -12.21 1.22 2.63
C THR A 122 -11.92 1.60 1.18
N LEU A 123 -11.57 2.86 0.87
CA LEU A 123 -11.19 3.31 -0.47
C LEU A 123 -9.91 2.62 -0.96
N LEU A 124 -8.89 2.52 -0.10
CA LEU A 124 -7.65 1.84 -0.43
C LEU A 124 -7.81 0.33 -0.46
N VAL A 125 -8.64 -0.24 0.43
CA VAL A 125 -9.01 -1.66 0.38
C VAL A 125 -9.67 -2.01 -0.96
N ALA A 126 -10.64 -1.21 -1.40
CA ALA A 126 -11.31 -1.35 -2.68
C ALA A 126 -10.33 -1.29 -3.86
N ALA A 127 -9.41 -0.32 -3.84
CA ALA A 127 -8.40 -0.19 -4.87
C ALA A 127 -7.47 -1.42 -4.95
N VAL A 128 -6.98 -1.90 -3.81
CA VAL A 128 -6.09 -3.06 -3.74
C VAL A 128 -6.81 -4.35 -4.16
N GLN A 129 -8.08 -4.52 -3.80
CA GLN A 129 -8.91 -5.66 -4.22
C GLN A 129 -9.00 -5.77 -5.74
N VAL A 130 -9.37 -4.67 -6.41
CA VAL A 130 -9.48 -4.64 -7.87
C VAL A 130 -8.12 -4.82 -8.53
N LEU A 131 -7.08 -4.14 -8.04
CA LEU A 131 -5.75 -4.24 -8.64
C LEU A 131 -5.14 -5.62 -8.49
N ASN A 132 -5.23 -6.26 -7.32
CA ASN A 132 -4.73 -7.62 -7.15
C ASN A 132 -5.51 -8.61 -8.01
N TYR A 133 -6.84 -8.46 -8.15
CA TYR A 133 -7.63 -9.26 -9.08
C TYR A 133 -7.12 -9.11 -10.52
N ILE A 134 -6.90 -7.89 -11.00
CA ILE A 134 -6.38 -7.66 -12.37
C ILE A 134 -4.99 -8.25 -12.54
N LEU A 135 -4.07 -7.94 -11.62
CA LEU A 135 -2.68 -8.38 -11.70
C LEU A 135 -2.57 -9.91 -11.65
N HIS A 136 -3.36 -10.58 -10.81
CA HIS A 136 -3.34 -12.03 -10.66
C HIS A 136 -4.15 -12.76 -11.74
N GLU A 137 -5.44 -12.46 -11.87
CA GLU A 137 -6.36 -13.22 -12.73
C GLU A 137 -6.26 -12.82 -14.21
N GLN A 138 -5.95 -11.55 -14.51
CA GLN A 138 -5.92 -11.07 -15.90
C GLN A 138 -4.50 -11.06 -16.48
N PHE A 139 -3.50 -10.67 -15.68
CA PHE A 139 -2.10 -10.65 -16.12
C PHE A 139 -1.31 -11.91 -15.74
N GLY A 140 -1.82 -12.75 -14.84
CA GLY A 140 -1.17 -14.00 -14.45
C GLY A 140 0.05 -13.82 -13.54
N PHE A 141 0.21 -12.66 -12.91
CA PHE A 141 1.30 -12.43 -11.97
C PHE A 141 1.05 -13.15 -10.65
N LYS A 142 2.08 -13.78 -10.11
CA LYS A 142 1.99 -14.62 -8.91
C LYS A 142 2.56 -13.93 -7.69
N HIS A 143 3.63 -13.16 -7.86
CA HIS A 143 4.42 -12.61 -6.76
C HIS A 143 4.09 -11.14 -6.52
N ILE A 144 2.94 -10.89 -5.91
CA ILE A 144 2.44 -9.54 -5.64
C ILE A 144 2.57 -9.23 -4.14
N LEU A 145 3.37 -8.22 -3.79
CA LEU A 145 3.57 -7.77 -2.41
C LEU A 145 2.90 -6.41 -2.19
N ASN A 146 1.81 -6.40 -1.40
CA ASN A 146 1.17 -5.17 -0.94
C ASN A 146 1.90 -4.66 0.31
N VAL A 147 2.12 -3.35 0.43
CA VAL A 147 2.92 -2.75 1.50
C VAL A 147 2.27 -1.45 1.96
N PHE A 148 2.00 -1.34 3.26
CA PHE A 148 1.54 -0.09 3.84
C PHE A 148 2.63 0.99 3.70
N SER A 149 2.27 2.18 3.21
CA SER A 149 3.25 3.27 2.97
C SER A 149 3.80 3.92 4.25
N GLY A 150 3.25 3.54 5.40
CA GLY A 150 3.56 4.08 6.73
C GLY A 150 2.67 5.25 7.15
N ARG A 151 1.81 5.77 6.25
CA ARG A 151 0.85 6.82 6.60
C ARG A 151 -0.56 6.53 6.07
N ARG A 152 -0.78 6.69 4.77
CA ARG A 152 -2.13 6.73 4.18
C ARG A 152 -2.18 6.23 2.74
N GLY A 153 -1.30 5.31 2.40
CA GLY A 153 -1.24 4.73 1.07
C GLY A 153 -0.77 3.28 1.12
N ILE A 154 -0.83 2.62 -0.02
CA ILE A 154 -0.39 1.24 -0.21
C ILE A 154 0.44 1.19 -1.47
N HIS A 155 1.63 0.59 -1.36
CA HIS A 155 2.48 0.28 -2.50
C HIS A 155 2.28 -1.19 -2.88
N ILE A 156 2.05 -1.47 -4.16
CA ILE A 156 1.99 -2.83 -4.69
C ILE A 156 3.29 -3.09 -5.45
N TRP A 157 3.98 -4.18 -5.14
CA TRP A 157 5.20 -4.61 -5.83
C TRP A 157 4.95 -5.94 -6.54
N VAL A 158 4.86 -5.91 -7.85
CA VAL A 158 4.78 -7.10 -8.69
C VAL A 158 6.20 -7.56 -9.02
N CYS A 159 6.53 -8.74 -8.53
CA CYS A 159 7.89 -9.25 -8.43
C CYS A 159 8.19 -10.38 -9.41
N ASP A 160 7.24 -10.85 -10.21
CA ASP A 160 7.49 -11.81 -11.28
C ASP A 160 8.60 -11.32 -12.23
N ASP A 161 9.41 -12.22 -12.76
CA ASP A 161 10.50 -11.86 -13.68
C ASP A 161 9.97 -11.15 -14.94
N SER A 162 8.82 -11.59 -15.46
CA SER A 162 8.13 -10.95 -16.59
C SER A 162 7.69 -9.52 -16.28
N ALA A 163 7.24 -9.24 -15.04
CA ALA A 163 6.93 -7.89 -14.59
C ALA A 163 8.19 -7.03 -14.46
N MET A 164 9.30 -7.63 -14.00
CA MET A 164 10.57 -6.94 -13.87
C MET A 164 11.14 -6.47 -15.21
N GLU A 165 10.98 -7.30 -16.24
CA GLU A 165 11.48 -7.10 -17.60
C GLU A 165 10.65 -6.09 -18.41
N MET A 166 9.46 -5.72 -17.95
CA MET A 166 8.60 -4.77 -18.66
C MET A 166 9.35 -3.47 -18.98
N THR A 167 9.39 -3.13 -20.27
CA THR A 167 9.92 -1.85 -20.75
C THR A 167 9.05 -0.69 -20.28
N ASP A 168 9.60 0.52 -20.30
CA ASP A 168 8.85 1.73 -19.91
C ASP A 168 7.60 1.91 -20.80
N THR A 169 7.67 1.55 -22.08
CA THR A 169 6.50 1.54 -22.98
C THR A 169 5.43 0.56 -22.54
N LEU A 170 5.81 -0.67 -22.19
CA LEU A 170 4.86 -1.69 -21.73
C LEU A 170 4.22 -1.29 -20.40
N ARG A 171 5.01 -0.73 -19.47
CA ARG A 171 4.52 -0.20 -18.19
C ARG A 171 3.50 0.91 -18.40
N MET A 172 3.80 1.86 -19.29
CA MET A 172 2.86 2.93 -19.65
C MET A 172 1.55 2.37 -20.19
N ASN A 173 1.59 1.38 -21.08
CA ASN A 173 0.38 0.75 -21.62
C ASN A 173 -0.43 0.04 -20.52
N VAL A 174 0.24 -0.67 -19.59
CA VAL A 174 -0.44 -1.32 -18.46
C VAL A 174 -1.08 -0.29 -17.54
N VAL A 175 -0.38 0.79 -17.19
CA VAL A 175 -0.92 1.85 -16.34
C VAL A 175 -2.12 2.55 -17.00
N GLN A 176 -2.04 2.81 -18.31
CA GLN A 176 -3.17 3.35 -19.08
C GLN A 176 -4.36 2.39 -19.12
N TYR A 177 -4.10 1.08 -19.23
CA TYR A 177 -5.15 0.05 -19.19
C TYR A 177 -5.84 0.00 -17.82
N LEU A 178 -5.08 0.12 -16.73
CA LEU A 178 -5.61 0.10 -15.37
C LEU A 178 -6.37 1.39 -15.01
N ASN A 179 -5.99 2.53 -15.58
CA ASN A 179 -6.51 3.83 -15.20
C ASN A 179 -7.83 4.18 -15.92
N LEU A 180 -8.91 4.35 -15.14
CA LEU A 180 -10.21 4.82 -15.65
C LEU A 180 -10.49 6.31 -15.40
N PHE A 181 -9.63 6.97 -14.62
CA PHE A 181 -9.77 8.40 -14.32
C PHE A 181 -8.95 9.21 -15.31
N GLU A 182 -9.62 10.02 -16.12
CA GLU A 182 -8.96 10.97 -17.01
C GLU A 182 -9.25 12.39 -16.52
N ALA A 183 -8.25 13.28 -16.57
CA ALA A 183 -8.38 14.67 -16.13
C ALA A 183 -9.51 15.44 -16.85
N LYS A 184 -9.89 15.00 -18.06
CA LYS A 184 -10.99 15.58 -18.85
C LYS A 184 -12.39 15.15 -18.37
N ASN A 185 -12.49 14.11 -17.55
CA ASN A 185 -13.76 13.54 -17.11
C ASN A 185 -14.23 14.20 -15.80
N THR A 186 -14.44 15.52 -15.86
CA THR A 186 -15.06 16.30 -14.79
C THR A 186 -16.36 16.93 -15.28
N ASN A 187 -17.33 17.09 -14.37
CA ASN A 187 -18.57 17.80 -14.70
C ASN A 187 -18.41 19.32 -14.54
N SER A 188 -19.48 20.08 -14.78
CA SER A 188 -19.47 21.54 -14.66
C SER A 188 -19.17 22.07 -13.25
N LEU A 189 -19.24 21.21 -12.23
CA LEU A 189 -18.87 21.51 -10.83
C LEU A 189 -17.45 21.02 -10.49
N ASN A 190 -16.67 20.64 -11.50
CA ASN A 190 -15.33 20.07 -11.35
C ASN A 190 -15.29 18.76 -10.55
N GLU A 191 -16.39 17.99 -10.54
CA GLU A 191 -16.44 16.68 -9.91
C GLU A 191 -16.02 15.60 -10.90
N SER A 192 -15.01 14.83 -10.53
CA SER A 192 -14.51 13.71 -11.33
C SER A 192 -15.54 12.57 -11.42
N TYR A 193 -15.61 11.95 -12.59
CA TYR A 193 -16.39 10.74 -12.82
C TYR A 193 -15.66 9.76 -13.74
N VAL A 194 -16.02 8.48 -13.65
CA VAL A 194 -15.45 7.44 -14.49
C VAL A 194 -16.21 7.33 -15.82
N VAL A 195 -15.47 7.17 -16.91
CA VAL A 195 -15.99 6.79 -18.23
C VAL A 195 -15.54 5.38 -18.54
N ILE A 196 -16.49 4.47 -18.69
CA ILE A 196 -16.20 3.07 -19.02
C ILE A 196 -16.10 2.95 -20.55
N PRO A 197 -14.93 2.56 -21.11
CA PRO A 197 -14.64 2.65 -22.54
C PRO A 197 -15.49 1.70 -23.40
N GLY A 198 -16.04 0.63 -22.82
CA GLY A 198 -16.87 -0.35 -23.52
C GLY A 198 -17.38 -1.43 -22.56
N ARG A 199 -18.11 -2.42 -23.10
CA ARG A 199 -18.43 -3.63 -22.33
C ARG A 199 -17.19 -4.53 -22.32
N HIS A 200 -16.75 -4.94 -21.13
CA HIS A 200 -15.61 -5.82 -20.95
C HIS A 200 -15.79 -6.60 -19.64
N ALA A 201 -15.51 -7.90 -19.65
CA ALA A 201 -15.71 -8.78 -18.49
C ALA A 201 -15.00 -8.27 -17.23
N LEU A 202 -13.80 -7.70 -17.38
CA LEU A 202 -13.08 -7.02 -16.30
C LEU A 202 -13.96 -6.03 -15.51
N PHE A 203 -14.79 -5.24 -16.16
CA PHE A 203 -15.63 -4.26 -15.48
C PHE A 203 -16.81 -4.92 -14.77
N ASP A 204 -17.31 -6.04 -15.28
CA ASP A 204 -18.31 -6.85 -14.59
C ASP A 204 -17.70 -7.44 -13.31
N ASP A 205 -16.51 -8.03 -13.40
CA ASP A 205 -15.79 -8.62 -12.26
C ASP A 205 -15.40 -7.57 -11.21
N SER A 206 -14.84 -6.44 -11.66
CA SER A 206 -14.47 -5.33 -10.79
C SER A 206 -15.70 -4.78 -10.06
N TYR A 207 -16.86 -4.74 -10.71
CA TYR A 207 -18.11 -4.34 -10.07
C TYR A 207 -18.54 -5.35 -8.99
N GLN A 208 -18.46 -6.65 -9.25
CA GLN A 208 -18.79 -7.68 -8.25
C GLN A 208 -17.90 -7.58 -7.00
N ILE A 209 -16.61 -7.25 -7.18
CA ILE A 209 -15.68 -7.01 -6.08
C ILE A 209 -16.05 -5.74 -5.30
N LEU A 210 -16.40 -4.67 -6.01
CA LEU A 210 -16.60 -3.36 -5.40
C LEU A 210 -17.98 -3.14 -4.79
N GLU A 211 -19.04 -3.77 -5.30
CA GLU A 211 -20.42 -3.51 -4.85
C GLU A 211 -20.61 -3.74 -3.33
N PRO A 212 -20.11 -4.83 -2.72
CA PRO A 212 -20.23 -5.03 -1.28
C PRO A 212 -19.53 -3.93 -0.47
N LEU A 213 -18.35 -3.50 -0.91
CA LEU A 213 -17.59 -2.41 -0.28
C LEU A 213 -18.29 -1.06 -0.48
N PHE A 214 -18.96 -0.88 -1.62
CA PHE A 214 -19.73 0.32 -1.94
C PHE A 214 -20.90 0.51 -1.00
N LYS A 215 -21.65 -0.56 -0.69
CA LYS A 215 -22.74 -0.50 0.29
C LYS A 215 -22.27 0.00 1.66
N LYS A 216 -21.13 -0.50 2.14
CA LYS A 216 -20.50 -0.04 3.39
C LYS A 216 -20.06 1.42 3.28
N TYR A 217 -19.36 1.77 2.20
CA TYR A 217 -18.88 3.13 1.95
C TYR A 217 -20.02 4.17 1.94
N LEU A 218 -21.16 3.86 1.29
CA LEU A 218 -22.33 4.74 1.26
C LEU A 218 -22.82 5.10 2.67
N GLN A 219 -22.84 4.12 3.58
CA GLN A 219 -23.23 4.31 4.98
C GLN A 219 -22.17 5.07 5.78
N ASP A 220 -20.90 4.64 5.68
CA ASP A 220 -19.80 5.19 6.47
C ASP A 220 -19.56 6.68 6.18
N GLU A 221 -19.67 7.05 4.90
CA GLU A 221 -19.49 8.41 4.39
C GLU A 221 -20.81 9.17 4.23
N GLN A 222 -21.94 8.60 4.67
CA GLN A 222 -23.27 9.22 4.67
C GLN A 222 -23.63 9.85 3.30
N ILE A 223 -23.41 9.09 2.23
CA ILE A 223 -23.48 9.59 0.86
C ILE A 223 -24.91 9.93 0.45
N LEU A 224 -25.90 9.16 0.94
CA LEU A 224 -27.31 9.35 0.58
C LEU A 224 -28.08 10.19 1.61
N GLU A 225 -27.53 10.35 2.80
CA GLU A 225 -28.11 11.10 3.92
C GLU A 225 -27.75 12.59 3.87
N SER A 226 -26.52 12.93 3.46
CA SER A 226 -26.12 14.32 3.27
C SER A 226 -26.70 14.88 1.97
N SER A 227 -27.40 16.02 2.04
CA SER A 227 -28.01 16.66 0.86
C SER A 227 -27.02 16.97 -0.25
N GLU A 228 -25.83 17.47 0.10
CA GLU A 228 -24.75 17.78 -0.85
C GLU A 228 -24.20 16.50 -1.51
N ARG A 229 -23.87 15.47 -0.71
CA ARG A 229 -23.30 14.22 -1.21
C ARG A 229 -24.31 13.44 -2.04
N ARG A 230 -25.58 13.44 -1.60
CA ARG A 230 -26.71 12.83 -2.32
C ARG A 230 -26.91 13.51 -3.66
N SER A 231 -26.84 14.83 -3.70
CA SER A 231 -26.94 15.60 -4.96
C SER A 231 -25.83 15.20 -5.93
N ARG A 232 -24.57 15.05 -5.45
CA ARG A 232 -23.47 14.52 -6.27
C ARG A 232 -23.74 13.11 -6.77
N PHE A 233 -24.18 12.22 -5.89
CA PHE A 233 -24.51 10.85 -6.25
C PHE A 233 -25.58 10.79 -7.36
N ILE A 234 -26.65 11.59 -7.23
CA ILE A 234 -27.73 11.66 -8.22
C ILE A 234 -27.24 12.20 -9.58
N ARG A 235 -26.29 13.15 -9.62
CA ARG A 235 -25.68 13.63 -10.87
C ARG A 235 -24.99 12.53 -11.69
N LEU A 236 -24.60 11.41 -11.06
CA LEU A 236 -24.01 10.27 -11.75
C LEU A 236 -25.06 9.34 -12.37
N ILE A 237 -26.32 9.42 -11.94
CA ILE A 237 -27.45 8.66 -12.48
C ILE A 237 -27.83 9.23 -13.85
N PRO A 238 -28.24 8.41 -14.84
CA PRO A 238 -28.77 8.89 -16.12
C PRO A 238 -29.90 9.92 -15.93
N THR A 239 -29.86 11.01 -16.70
CA THR A 239 -30.80 12.14 -16.58
C THR A 239 -32.28 11.72 -16.60
N SER A 240 -32.63 10.70 -17.38
CA SER A 240 -33.99 10.15 -17.47
C SER A 240 -34.53 9.54 -16.16
N LYS A 241 -33.65 9.27 -15.18
CA LYS A 241 -33.98 8.66 -13.88
C LYS A 241 -33.66 9.58 -12.69
N GLN A 242 -33.08 10.76 -12.91
CA GLN A 242 -32.66 11.65 -11.81
C GLN A 242 -33.84 12.14 -10.97
N SER A 243 -34.90 12.68 -11.59
CA SER A 243 -36.08 13.18 -10.85
C SER A 243 -36.73 12.11 -9.98
N GLN A 244 -36.79 10.85 -10.47
CA GLN A 244 -37.29 9.72 -9.69
C GLN A 244 -36.47 9.46 -8.41
N CYS A 245 -35.15 9.68 -8.45
CA CYS A 245 -34.27 9.56 -7.28
C CYS A 245 -34.30 10.79 -6.36
N GLU A 246 -34.54 11.97 -6.92
CA GLU A 246 -34.67 13.22 -6.16
C GLU A 246 -35.93 13.20 -5.29
N GLU A 247 -37.06 12.75 -5.86
CA GLU A 247 -38.35 12.66 -5.16
C GLU A 247 -38.39 11.55 -4.09
N LYS A 248 -37.48 10.57 -4.16
CA LYS A 248 -37.49 9.41 -3.27
C LYS A 248 -36.83 9.72 -1.93
N GLU A 249 -37.58 10.11 -0.91
CA GLU A 249 -37.05 10.48 0.43
C GLU A 249 -36.02 9.47 0.98
N ASP A 250 -36.41 8.19 1.13
CA ASP A 250 -35.52 7.09 1.52
C ASP A 250 -34.80 6.45 0.32
N LEU A 251 -33.93 7.22 -0.34
CA LEU A 251 -33.13 6.71 -1.45
C LEU A 251 -32.11 5.69 -0.93
N THR A 252 -32.12 4.49 -1.49
CA THR A 252 -31.17 3.42 -1.15
C THR A 252 -30.46 2.91 -2.40
N TRP A 253 -29.28 2.32 -2.24
CA TRP A 253 -28.58 1.69 -3.36
C TRP A 253 -29.39 0.56 -4.00
N ASP A 254 -30.12 -0.24 -3.22
CA ASP A 254 -30.96 -1.31 -3.78
C ASP A 254 -32.14 -0.75 -4.59
N TYR A 255 -32.66 0.45 -4.26
CA TYR A 255 -33.62 1.15 -5.12
C TYR A 255 -32.97 1.58 -6.45
N VAL A 256 -31.79 2.19 -6.39
CA VAL A 256 -31.04 2.63 -7.59
C VAL A 256 -30.75 1.44 -8.53
N LYS A 257 -30.36 0.28 -7.98
CA LYS A 257 -30.19 -0.95 -8.75
C LYS A 257 -31.46 -1.43 -9.45
N ARG A 258 -32.62 -1.30 -8.79
CA ARG A 258 -33.90 -1.72 -9.40
C ARG A 258 -34.28 -0.85 -10.58
N ILE A 259 -34.04 0.46 -10.50
CA ILE A 259 -34.42 1.40 -11.56
C ILE A 259 -33.40 1.45 -12.72
N LEU A 260 -32.17 0.98 -12.49
CA LEU A 260 -31.09 0.85 -13.49
C LEU A 260 -30.81 -0.62 -13.82
N ASN A 261 -31.76 -1.53 -13.60
CA ASN A 261 -31.56 -2.96 -13.84
C ASN A 261 -31.29 -3.30 -15.31
N ASP A 262 -31.73 -2.43 -16.22
CA ASP A 262 -31.53 -2.48 -17.66
C ASP A 262 -30.25 -1.76 -18.12
N ASP A 263 -29.57 -1.03 -17.23
CA ASP A 263 -28.31 -0.33 -17.49
C ASP A 263 -27.20 -0.67 -16.47
N PRO A 264 -26.60 -1.88 -16.57
CA PRO A 264 -25.46 -2.28 -15.74
C PRO A 264 -24.27 -1.32 -15.85
N LYS A 265 -24.09 -0.65 -17.00
CA LYS A 265 -22.97 0.27 -17.22
C LYS A 265 -23.13 1.54 -16.37
N ALA A 266 -24.36 2.02 -16.19
CA ALA A 266 -24.65 3.11 -15.26
C ALA A 266 -24.32 2.72 -13.80
N LEU A 267 -24.69 1.50 -13.38
CA LEU A 267 -24.33 0.99 -12.05
C LEU A 267 -22.82 0.91 -11.84
N GLN A 268 -22.10 0.35 -12.81
CA GLN A 268 -20.63 0.30 -12.81
C GLN A 268 -20.03 1.68 -12.71
N ARG A 269 -20.49 2.63 -13.53
CA ARG A 269 -19.99 4.00 -13.52
C ARG A 269 -20.15 4.67 -12.16
N ILE A 270 -21.30 4.49 -11.51
CA ILE A 270 -21.55 5.04 -10.16
C ILE A 270 -20.56 4.43 -9.17
N VAL A 271 -20.49 3.11 -9.06
CA VAL A 271 -19.58 2.42 -8.12
C VAL A 271 -18.12 2.80 -8.38
N PHE A 272 -17.70 2.81 -9.64
CA PHE A 272 -16.32 3.07 -10.02
C PHE A 272 -15.89 4.52 -9.76
N THR A 273 -16.80 5.47 -9.94
CA THR A 273 -16.53 6.88 -9.63
C THR A 273 -16.09 7.08 -8.17
N TYR A 274 -16.66 6.30 -7.26
CA TYR A 274 -16.32 6.35 -5.83
C TYR A 274 -15.16 5.44 -5.44
N LEU A 275 -15.14 4.19 -5.90
CA LEU A 275 -14.25 3.15 -5.34
C LEU A 275 -13.20 2.57 -6.30
N TYR A 276 -13.24 2.87 -7.59
CA TYR A 276 -12.27 2.30 -8.52
C TYR A 276 -10.86 2.85 -8.24
N PRO A 277 -9.80 2.04 -8.42
CA PRO A 277 -8.42 2.48 -8.18
C PRO A 277 -8.05 3.79 -8.88
N ARG A 278 -7.46 4.70 -8.11
CA ARG A 278 -6.81 5.93 -8.58
C ARG A 278 -5.31 5.80 -8.34
N LEU A 279 -4.52 5.92 -9.40
CA LEU A 279 -3.10 5.56 -9.40
C LEU A 279 -2.23 6.79 -9.54
N ASP A 280 -1.12 6.88 -8.79
CA ASP A 280 -0.01 7.74 -9.22
C ASP A 280 0.71 7.07 -10.39
N ILE A 281 0.27 7.41 -11.60
CA ILE A 281 0.76 6.83 -12.84
C ILE A 281 2.28 7.03 -13.01
N ASN A 282 2.85 8.11 -12.48
CA ASN A 282 4.26 8.44 -12.70
C ASN A 282 5.21 7.48 -12.00
N VAL A 283 4.80 6.94 -10.86
CA VAL A 283 5.56 5.94 -10.09
C VAL A 283 5.71 4.63 -10.87
N SER A 284 4.68 4.31 -11.67
CA SER A 284 4.51 3.03 -12.35
C SER A 284 5.13 2.99 -13.75
N MET A 285 5.23 4.13 -14.44
CA MET A 285 5.62 4.21 -15.86
C MET A 285 7.10 3.93 -16.15
N LYS A 286 8.04 4.35 -15.29
CA LYS A 286 9.47 4.30 -15.60
C LYS A 286 10.24 3.39 -14.66
N ARG A 287 11.15 2.57 -15.22
CA ARG A 287 12.03 1.70 -14.42
C ARG A 287 12.96 2.46 -13.48
N ASN A 288 13.39 3.68 -13.79
CA ASN A 288 14.31 4.45 -12.95
C ASN A 288 13.66 5.21 -11.76
N HIS A 289 12.34 5.13 -11.61
CA HIS A 289 11.66 5.70 -10.45
C HIS A 289 12.13 5.01 -9.16
N LEU A 290 12.01 5.67 -8.02
CA LEU A 290 12.42 5.16 -6.72
C LEU A 290 11.19 5.06 -5.83
N LEU A 291 10.98 3.92 -5.17
CA LEU A 291 9.84 3.74 -4.28
C LEU A 291 10.30 3.25 -2.91
N LYS A 292 9.69 3.79 -1.85
CA LYS A 292 10.07 3.54 -0.46
C LYS A 292 10.08 2.05 -0.14
N ALA A 293 11.16 1.60 0.48
CA ALA A 293 11.32 0.21 0.86
C ALA A 293 10.29 -0.25 1.92
N PRO A 294 9.79 -1.50 1.84
CA PRO A 294 9.14 -2.17 2.96
C PRO A 294 9.99 -2.11 4.22
N PHE A 295 9.32 -2.12 5.38
CA PHE A 295 9.91 -2.02 6.70
C PHE A 295 10.67 -0.72 6.99
N CYS A 296 10.57 0.30 6.12
CA CYS A 296 10.96 1.67 6.48
C CYS A 296 10.12 2.20 7.65
N ILE A 297 10.72 3.08 8.44
CA ILE A 297 10.00 3.84 9.48
C ILE A 297 9.50 5.14 8.86
N HIS A 298 8.19 5.39 8.90
CA HIS A 298 7.65 6.64 8.42
C HIS A 298 8.00 7.79 9.39
N PRO A 299 8.67 8.87 8.94
CA PRO A 299 9.24 9.88 9.85
C PRO A 299 8.20 10.60 10.70
N ALA A 300 7.03 10.92 10.14
CA ALA A 300 6.02 11.70 10.83
C ALA A 300 5.11 10.87 11.75
N THR A 301 4.96 9.57 11.50
CA THR A 301 4.00 8.71 12.23
C THR A 301 4.70 7.69 13.11
N GLY A 302 5.99 7.41 12.87
CA GLY A 302 6.71 6.31 13.53
C GLY A 302 6.27 4.92 13.08
N ASN A 303 5.23 4.80 12.24
CA ASN A 303 4.73 3.53 11.74
C ASN A 303 5.78 2.82 10.89
N ILE A 304 5.79 1.49 10.97
CA ILE A 304 6.57 0.63 10.09
C ILE A 304 5.79 0.38 8.80
N CYS A 305 6.46 0.47 7.65
CA CYS A 305 5.89 0.20 6.33
C CYS A 305 5.74 -1.32 6.13
N VAL A 306 4.78 -1.94 6.81
CA VAL A 306 4.63 -3.39 6.85
C VAL A 306 4.00 -3.97 5.57
N PRO A 307 4.46 -5.14 5.10
CA PRO A 307 3.79 -5.87 4.02
C PRO A 307 2.45 -6.44 4.49
N ILE A 308 1.43 -6.41 3.63
CA ILE A 308 0.07 -6.85 3.94
C ILE A 308 -0.28 -8.06 3.06
N PRO A 309 -0.61 -9.22 3.65
CA PRO A 309 -1.13 -10.35 2.91
C PRO A 309 -2.43 -9.99 2.18
N PHE A 310 -2.57 -10.38 0.91
CA PHE A 310 -3.75 -10.04 0.12
C PHE A 310 -5.05 -10.56 0.78
N ASN A 311 -5.04 -11.79 1.29
CA ASN A 311 -6.18 -12.38 2.01
C ASN A 311 -6.51 -11.72 3.36
N LYS A 312 -5.71 -10.74 3.81
CA LYS A 312 -5.93 -9.97 5.03
C LYS A 312 -6.27 -8.50 4.76
N ILE A 313 -6.29 -8.05 3.52
CA ILE A 313 -6.42 -6.62 3.19
C ILE A 313 -7.75 -6.02 3.65
N ILE A 314 -8.86 -6.78 3.59
CA ILE A 314 -10.20 -6.32 3.99
C ILE A 314 -10.26 -6.08 5.51
N ASP A 315 -9.62 -6.94 6.29
CA ASP A 315 -9.62 -6.91 7.76
C ASP A 315 -8.44 -6.12 8.35
N PHE A 316 -7.63 -5.49 7.49
CA PHE A 316 -6.44 -4.75 7.88
C PHE A 316 -6.81 -3.44 8.56
N ASP A 317 -6.51 -3.34 9.85
CA ASP A 317 -6.72 -2.15 10.66
C ASP A 317 -5.45 -1.28 10.64
N VAL A 318 -5.48 -0.25 9.80
CA VAL A 318 -4.38 0.70 9.63
C VAL A 318 -4.03 1.47 10.90
N THR A 319 -4.93 1.56 11.88
CA THR A 319 -4.70 2.31 13.13
C THR A 319 -3.87 1.55 14.15
N ARG A 320 -3.70 0.23 13.95
CA ARG A 320 -3.01 -0.67 14.89
C ARG A 320 -1.72 -1.26 14.33
N VAL A 321 -1.19 -0.66 13.27
CA VAL A 321 0.08 -1.09 12.67
C VAL A 321 1.25 -0.86 13.63
N PRO A 322 2.29 -1.72 13.61
CA PRO A 322 3.46 -1.53 14.45
C PRO A 322 4.13 -0.18 14.21
N THR A 323 4.49 0.49 15.30
CA THR A 323 5.36 1.67 15.33
C THR A 323 6.77 1.28 15.73
N LEU A 324 7.76 2.14 15.46
CA LEU A 324 9.14 1.98 15.95
C LEU A 324 9.19 1.65 17.44
N ILE A 325 8.40 2.38 18.25
CA ILE A 325 8.33 2.19 19.71
C ILE A 325 7.81 0.80 20.04
N SER A 326 6.66 0.42 19.48
CA SER A 326 6.06 -0.89 19.76
C SER A 326 6.94 -2.07 19.32
N VAL A 327 7.73 -1.90 18.25
CA VAL A 327 8.67 -2.94 17.80
C VAL A 327 9.78 -3.13 18.82
N GLN A 328 10.28 -2.04 19.41
CA GLN A 328 11.31 -2.12 20.45
C GLN A 328 10.76 -2.75 21.73
N GLU A 329 9.56 -2.34 22.16
CA GLU A 329 8.86 -2.93 23.31
C GLU A 329 8.62 -4.45 23.10
N GLU A 330 8.20 -4.87 21.90
CA GLU A 330 8.04 -6.30 21.57
C GLU A 330 9.37 -7.07 21.65
N GLN A 331 10.51 -6.42 21.37
CA GLN A 331 11.83 -7.04 21.50
C GLN A 331 12.32 -7.13 22.94
N GLU A 332 12.11 -6.07 23.73
CA GLU A 332 12.48 -6.03 25.15
C GLU A 332 11.70 -7.08 25.94
N ASN A 333 10.38 -7.15 25.74
CA ASN A 333 9.52 -8.15 26.38
C ASN A 333 9.95 -9.59 26.04
N LYS A 334 10.38 -9.85 24.80
CA LYS A 334 10.93 -11.18 24.42
C LYS A 334 12.21 -11.50 25.17
N ILE A 335 13.10 -10.52 25.36
CA ILE A 335 14.35 -10.71 26.09
C ILE A 335 14.05 -11.00 27.56
N GLU A 336 13.12 -10.27 28.17
CA GLU A 336 12.70 -10.49 29.56
C GLU A 336 12.07 -11.88 29.76
N ILE A 337 11.17 -12.31 28.88
CA ILE A 337 10.58 -13.66 28.94
C ILE A 337 11.66 -14.74 28.79
N ILE A 338 12.62 -14.58 27.86
CA ILE A 338 13.72 -15.54 27.69
C ILE A 338 14.64 -15.56 28.92
N GLN A 339 14.88 -14.42 29.56
CA GLN A 339 15.67 -14.32 30.78
C GLN A 339 14.96 -14.98 31.96
N ASN A 340 13.66 -14.70 32.14
CA ASN A 340 12.85 -15.30 33.20
C ASN A 340 12.70 -16.82 33.01
N ASN A 341 12.44 -17.28 31.78
CA ASN A 341 12.37 -18.72 31.49
C ASN A 341 13.72 -19.45 31.68
N LYS A 342 14.86 -18.75 31.53
CA LYS A 342 16.18 -19.29 31.88
C LYS A 342 16.47 -19.30 33.38
N MET A 343 15.74 -18.51 34.17
CA MET A 343 15.81 -18.50 35.63
C MET A 343 14.81 -19.48 36.27
N GLU A 344 13.76 -19.88 35.56
CA GLU A 344 12.72 -20.83 36.01
C GLU A 344 12.99 -22.31 35.67
N GLU A 345 14.21 -22.67 35.21
CA GLU A 345 14.66 -24.08 35.18
C GLU A 345 14.90 -24.68 36.59
N GLU A 346 14.59 -23.94 37.66
CA GLU A 346 14.36 -24.46 39.02
C GLU A 346 12.97 -24.08 39.57
N GLY A 347 11.90 -24.48 38.90
CA GLY A 347 10.64 -24.87 39.56
C GLY A 347 9.39 -24.01 39.33
N SER A 348 8.33 -24.73 38.92
CA SER A 348 6.89 -24.42 38.98
C SER A 348 6.30 -23.35 38.06
N CYS A 349 5.30 -23.82 37.32
CA CYS A 349 4.34 -23.10 36.47
C CYS A 349 3.69 -21.87 37.12
N ASN A 350 3.53 -20.80 36.34
CA ASN A 350 2.44 -19.85 36.47
C ASN A 350 2.04 -19.27 35.12
N ASP A 351 0.80 -19.55 34.72
CA ASP A 351 0.10 -18.85 33.64
C ASP A 351 -0.38 -17.49 34.17
N SER A 352 0.28 -16.41 33.76
CA SER A 352 -0.28 -15.06 33.84
C SER A 352 -0.33 -14.43 32.45
N TYR A 353 -1.48 -14.58 31.80
CA TYR A 353 -1.82 -13.86 30.59
C TYR A 353 -1.92 -12.35 30.92
N ASN A 354 -0.97 -11.58 30.38
CA ASN A 354 -0.79 -10.14 30.66
C ASN A 354 -1.85 -9.27 29.94
N GLU A 355 -2.46 -8.35 30.68
CA GLU A 355 -3.43 -7.33 30.21
C GLU A 355 -2.88 -6.31 29.20
N MET A 356 -1.58 -6.34 28.86
CA MET A 356 -0.96 -5.46 27.85
C MET A 356 -1.30 -5.84 26.40
N ASP A 357 -1.85 -7.04 26.17
CA ASP A 357 -2.16 -7.59 24.84
C ASP A 357 -3.34 -6.87 24.13
N GLN A 358 -4.02 -5.93 24.80
CA GLN A 358 -5.23 -5.29 24.26
C GLN A 358 -4.97 -4.08 23.33
N LYS A 359 -3.76 -3.50 23.31
CA LYS A 359 -3.47 -2.28 22.54
C LYS A 359 -2.94 -2.53 21.13
N GLN A 360 -2.32 -3.67 20.84
CA GLN A 360 -1.69 -3.94 19.56
C GLN A 360 -2.30 -5.18 18.91
N LYS A 361 -3.05 -5.00 17.81
CA LYS A 361 -3.71 -6.10 17.10
C LYS A 361 -2.73 -6.96 16.30
N TYR A 362 -1.58 -6.40 15.90
CA TYR A 362 -0.61 -7.07 15.03
C TYR A 362 0.77 -7.11 15.66
N SER A 363 1.34 -8.31 15.79
CA SER A 363 2.75 -8.46 16.15
C SER A 363 3.63 -8.14 14.93
N TYR A 364 4.73 -7.39 15.16
CA TYR A 364 5.71 -7.11 14.12
C TYR A 364 6.29 -8.40 13.51
N LYS A 365 6.45 -9.44 14.33
CA LYS A 365 6.95 -10.75 13.92
C LYS A 365 6.10 -11.38 12.82
N GLU A 366 4.78 -11.21 12.86
CA GLU A 366 3.86 -11.80 11.86
C GLU A 366 4.12 -11.22 10.46
N PHE A 367 4.37 -9.91 10.38
CA PHE A 367 4.71 -9.26 9.11
C PHE A 367 6.08 -9.70 8.56
N VAL A 368 7.06 -9.90 9.45
CA VAL A 368 8.38 -10.45 9.05
C VAL A 368 8.24 -11.89 8.55
N GLN A 369 7.46 -12.73 9.25
CA GLN A 369 7.20 -14.12 8.83
C GLN A 369 6.48 -14.20 7.48
N PHE A 370 5.48 -13.34 7.26
CA PHE A 370 4.82 -13.24 5.97
C PHE A 370 5.81 -12.87 4.86
N PHE A 371 6.66 -11.87 5.10
CA PHE A 371 7.68 -11.46 4.15
C PHE A 371 8.72 -12.55 3.87
N ASP A 372 9.18 -13.27 4.89
CA ASP A 372 10.08 -14.41 4.74
C ASP A 372 9.45 -15.48 3.83
N SER A 373 8.18 -15.81 4.06
CA SER A 373 7.42 -16.74 3.22
C SER A 373 7.35 -16.27 1.77
N PHE A 374 6.97 -15.01 1.56
CA PHE A 374 6.90 -14.39 0.22
C PHE A 374 8.24 -14.46 -0.53
N VAL A 375 9.34 -14.12 0.14
CA VAL A 375 10.68 -14.10 -0.49
C VAL A 375 11.23 -15.52 -0.71
N ASN A 376 10.80 -16.50 0.07
CA ASN A 376 11.11 -17.90 -0.17
C ASN A 376 10.35 -18.47 -1.36
N ASP A 377 9.09 -18.08 -1.55
CA ASP A 377 8.26 -18.48 -2.68
C ASP A 377 8.78 -17.93 -4.02
N LEU A 378 9.30 -16.70 -4.03
CA LEU A 378 9.91 -16.05 -5.19
C LEU A 378 11.13 -16.79 -5.78
N LYS A 379 11.70 -17.75 -5.04
CA LYS A 379 12.87 -18.54 -5.48
C LYS A 379 12.53 -19.77 -6.32
N GLN A 380 11.24 -20.10 -6.42
CA GLN A 380 10.71 -21.21 -7.22
C GLN A 380 10.18 -20.66 -8.54
#